data_AF-A0A8X6J305-F1
#
_entry.id   AF-A0A8X6J305-F1
#
_cell.length_a   1.000
_cell.length_b   1.000
_cell.length_c   1.000
_cell.angle_alpha   90.00
_cell.angle_beta   90.00
_cell.angle_gamma   90.00
#
_symmetry.space_group_name_H-M   'P 1'
#
loop_
_entity.id
_entity.type
_entity.pdbx_description
1 polymer ?
#
loop_
_entity_poly.entity_id
_entity_poly.type
_entity_poly.pdbx_seq_one_letter_code
_entity_poly.pdbx_strand_id
1 'polypeptide(L)'
;MKSGFCTTIGDIQRSGWMPTKFLISLPETKTSSKEGSQNPLRLTIIADAVKLQAIEEAFVEVFRGQIFTTAINIDLDTIPLLPIGNSAGLQAAESKISYARRYKITSEDAVIVSAVTLLDQAVLQR
;
A
#
# COMPACT_ATOMS: atom_id res chain seq x y z
N MET A 1 -2.23 31.03 44.53
CA MET A 1 -2.29 29.62 44.96
C MET A 1 -3.34 28.90 44.11
N LYS A 2 -2.96 27.76 43.52
CA LYS A 2 -3.75 26.55 43.20
C LYS A 2 -4.96 26.70 42.23
N SER A 3 -4.80 26.19 40.99
CA SER A 3 -5.28 24.88 40.48
C SER A 3 -6.77 24.92 40.11
N GLY A 4 -7.18 24.71 38.87
CA GLY A 4 -7.10 23.43 38.17
C GLY A 4 -8.49 22.77 38.22
N PHE A 5 -8.94 22.21 37.10
CA PHE A 5 -9.96 21.16 36.89
C PHE A 5 -10.77 21.43 35.61
N CYS A 6 -10.32 20.80 34.52
CA CYS A 6 -11.15 20.52 33.35
C CYS A 6 -11.57 19.04 33.48
N THR A 7 -12.86 18.81 33.66
CA THR A 7 -13.43 17.48 33.90
C THR A 7 -13.77 16.81 32.58
N THR A 8 -13.05 15.72 32.32
CA THR A 8 -13.49 14.42 31.78
C THR A 8 -14.68 14.43 30.81
N ILE A 9 -14.38 14.35 29.50
CA ILE A 9 -15.33 13.82 28.53
C ILE A 9 -15.17 12.30 28.51
N GLY A 10 -16.18 11.64 29.09
CA GLY A 10 -16.89 10.51 28.50
C GLY A 10 -16.07 9.34 27.96
N ASP A 11 -16.14 8.24 28.70
CA ASP A 11 -16.00 6.87 28.24
C ASP A 11 -16.50 6.67 26.80
N ILE A 12 -15.57 6.41 25.88
CA ILE A 12 -15.83 5.59 24.71
C ILE A 12 -15.00 4.32 24.87
N GLN A 13 -15.58 3.39 25.63
CA GLN A 13 -15.34 1.97 25.40
C GLN A 13 -15.73 1.65 23.94
N ARG A 14 -14.73 1.45 23.09
CA ARG A 14 -14.88 0.62 21.89
C ARG A 14 -13.69 -0.31 21.77
N SER A 15 -13.94 -1.54 22.20
CA SER A 15 -13.51 -2.79 21.57
C SER A 15 -12.05 -2.86 21.09
N GLY A 16 -11.27 -3.69 21.77
CA GLY A 16 -9.95 -4.10 21.33
C GLY A 16 -9.96 -4.62 19.90
N TRP A 17 -9.20 -3.93 19.05
CA TRP A 17 -8.60 -4.49 17.84
C TRP A 17 -7.10 -4.22 17.98
N MET A 18 -6.32 -5.29 17.95
CA MET A 18 -4.87 -5.22 18.10
C MET A 18 -4.27 -4.35 16.98
N PRO A 19 -3.20 -3.59 17.23
CA PRO A 19 -2.48 -2.94 16.15
C PRO A 19 -1.83 -4.03 15.27
N THR A 20 -2.34 -4.17 14.05
CA THR A 20 -1.70 -4.94 12.98
C THR A 20 -0.26 -4.44 12.84
N LYS A 21 0.71 -5.35 12.94
CA LYS A 21 2.14 -5.03 12.83
C LYS A 21 2.42 -4.53 11.41
N PHE A 22 2.75 -3.25 11.27
CA PHE A 22 3.29 -2.70 10.03
C PHE A 22 4.77 -3.06 9.93
N LEU A 23 5.14 -3.88 8.96
CA LEU A 23 6.54 -4.06 8.55
C LEU A 23 6.81 -3.10 7.39
N ILE A 24 7.34 -1.93 7.70
CA ILE A 24 7.89 -1.02 6.70
C ILE A 24 9.32 -1.47 6.45
N SER A 25 9.56 -2.17 5.35
CA SER A 25 10.90 -2.47 4.87
C SER A 25 11.32 -1.35 3.92
N LEU A 26 12.20 -0.45 4.36
CA LEU A 26 12.84 0.55 3.50
C LEU A 26 14.12 -0.07 2.89
N PRO A 27 14.16 -0.39 1.59
CA PRO A 27 15.44 -0.59 0.92
C PRO A 27 16.09 0.79 0.67
N GLU A 28 17.24 1.04 1.32
CA GLU A 28 18.11 2.17 0.98
C GLU A 28 18.86 1.86 -0.33
N THR A 29 18.31 2.30 -1.46
CA THR A 29 18.97 2.17 -2.75
C THR A 29 19.73 3.44 -3.12
N LYS A 30 21.05 3.29 -3.27
CA LYS A 30 22.03 4.33 -3.59
C LYS A 30 21.66 5.12 -4.84
N THR A 31 21.63 6.44 -4.70
CA THR A 31 21.45 7.42 -5.77
C THR A 31 22.66 7.45 -6.70
N SER A 32 22.50 6.97 -7.94
CA SER A 32 23.38 7.32 -9.06
C SER A 32 22.79 8.57 -9.73
N SER A 33 23.50 9.70 -9.62
CA SER A 33 23.07 10.96 -10.21
C SER A 33 23.24 10.93 -11.74
N LYS A 34 22.16 10.68 -12.46
CA LYS A 34 21.95 11.30 -13.77
C LYS A 34 20.84 12.33 -13.62
N GLU A 35 21.12 13.53 -14.12
CA GLU A 35 20.21 14.67 -14.16
C GLU A 35 18.85 14.22 -14.70
N GLY A 36 17.87 14.14 -13.80
CA GLY A 36 16.49 13.81 -14.10
C GLY A 36 15.61 14.88 -13.48
N SER A 37 14.50 15.20 -14.17
CA SER A 37 13.36 16.02 -13.73
C SER A 37 13.44 16.56 -12.30
N GLN A 38 13.36 17.89 -12.13
CA GLN A 38 13.35 18.54 -10.81
C GLN A 38 12.23 18.05 -9.86
N ASN A 39 11.26 17.26 -10.36
CA ASN A 39 10.35 16.47 -9.55
C ASN A 39 10.45 14.98 -9.92
N PRO A 40 11.08 14.15 -9.07
CA PRO A 40 11.10 12.70 -9.24
C PRO A 40 9.70 12.12 -9.00
N LEU A 41 9.33 11.11 -9.81
CA LEU A 41 8.03 10.46 -9.70
C LEU A 41 7.97 9.68 -8.38
N ARG A 42 6.95 9.94 -7.56
CA ARG A 42 6.65 9.13 -6.38
C ARG A 42 5.71 8.00 -6.77
N LEU A 43 6.16 6.77 -6.57
CA LEU A 43 5.41 5.56 -6.89
C LEU A 43 5.16 4.80 -5.59
N THR A 44 3.89 4.49 -5.29
CA THR A 44 3.54 3.54 -4.23
C THR A 44 3.01 2.26 -4.83
N ILE A 45 3.63 1.14 -4.49
CA ILE A 45 3.28 -0.20 -4.97
C ILE A 45 2.61 -0.97 -3.84
N ILE A 46 1.35 -1.34 -4.02
CA ILE A 46 0.62 -2.25 -3.14
C ILE A 46 0.69 -3.67 -3.74
N ALA A 47 1.67 -4.46 -3.31
CA ALA A 47 1.89 -5.81 -3.81
C ALA A 47 2.69 -6.68 -2.84
N ASP A 48 2.67 -7.99 -3.08
CA ASP A 48 3.60 -8.92 -2.46
C ASP A 48 5.03 -8.69 -2.97
N ALA A 49 6.03 -9.05 -2.16
CA ALA A 49 7.45 -8.81 -2.45
C ALA A 49 7.91 -9.31 -3.83
N VAL A 50 7.33 -10.40 -4.33
CA VAL A 50 7.69 -11.01 -5.62
C VAL A 50 7.38 -10.11 -6.81
N LYS A 51 6.36 -9.25 -6.72
CA LYS A 51 5.93 -8.39 -7.85
C LYS A 51 6.55 -7.01 -7.82
N LEU A 52 7.13 -6.62 -6.69
CA LEU A 52 7.66 -5.28 -6.50
C LEU A 52 8.74 -4.95 -7.53
N GLN A 53 9.70 -5.86 -7.70
CA GLN A 53 10.81 -5.67 -8.62
C GLN A 53 10.34 -5.50 -10.06
N ALA A 54 9.43 -6.37 -10.53
CA ALA A 54 8.92 -6.30 -11.91
C ALA A 54 8.18 -4.98 -12.19
N ILE A 55 7.42 -4.48 -11.22
CA ILE A 55 6.71 -3.19 -11.35
C ILE A 55 7.71 -2.04 -11.33
N GLU A 56 8.68 -2.07 -10.43
CA GLU A 56 9.71 -1.04 -10.35
C GLU A 56 10.52 -0.96 -11.65
N GLU A 57 10.98 -2.08 -12.20
CA GLU A 57 11.70 -2.16 -13.46
C GLU A 57 10.87 -1.59 -14.63
N ALA A 58 9.59 -1.96 -14.73
CA ALA A 58 8.70 -1.45 -15.77
C ALA A 58 8.52 0.07 -15.69
N PHE A 59 8.39 0.62 -14.48
CA PHE A 59 8.27 2.07 -14.31
C PHE A 59 9.59 2.80 -14.58
N VAL A 60 10.73 2.25 -14.15
CA VAL A 60 12.06 2.80 -14.45
C VAL A 60 12.30 2.86 -15.96
N GLU A 61 11.91 1.82 -16.70
CA GLU A 61 12.04 1.79 -18.15
C GLU A 61 11.18 2.87 -18.84
N VAL A 62 9.93 3.03 -18.41
CA VAL A 62 8.97 3.98 -19.02
C VAL A 62 9.34 5.42 -18.72
N PHE A 63 9.59 5.74 -17.44
CA PHE A 63 9.81 7.12 -17.01
C PHE A 63 11.27 7.57 -17.14
N ARG A 64 12.19 6.65 -17.50
CA ARG A 64 13.61 6.89 -17.80
C ARG A 64 14.28 7.89 -16.84
N GLY A 65 13.95 7.80 -15.54
CA GLY A 65 14.26 8.86 -14.58
C GLY A 65 14.30 8.38 -13.14
N GLN A 66 14.52 9.33 -12.22
CA GLN A 66 14.53 9.07 -10.78
C GLN A 66 13.10 8.83 -10.29
N ILE A 67 12.83 7.60 -9.86
CA ILE A 67 11.55 7.19 -9.26
C ILE A 67 11.83 6.90 -7.79
N PHE A 68 10.98 7.45 -6.92
CA PHE A 68 10.96 7.10 -5.51
C PHE A 68 9.86 6.08 -5.27
N THR A 69 10.25 4.82 -5.19
CA THR A 69 9.35 3.69 -4.96
C THR A 69 9.11 3.48 -3.47
N THR A 70 7.86 3.35 -3.06
CA THR A 70 7.44 2.92 -1.72
C THR A 70 6.67 1.61 -1.85
N ALA A 71 7.17 0.57 -1.20
CA ALA A 71 6.52 -0.73 -1.10
C ALA A 71 5.55 -0.75 0.08
N ILE A 72 4.29 -1.14 -0.14
CA ILE A 72 3.36 -1.42 0.96
C ILE A 72 2.63 -2.74 0.72
N ASN A 73 2.39 -3.47 1.80
CA ASN A 73 1.47 -4.61 1.78
C ASN A 73 0.20 -4.21 2.54
N ILE A 74 -0.95 -4.40 1.90
CA ILE A 74 -2.26 -4.17 2.49
C ILE A 74 -2.98 -5.50 2.47
N ASP A 75 -3.23 -6.02 3.66
CA ASP A 75 -4.07 -7.17 3.90
C ASP A 75 -5.39 -6.69 4.51
N LEU A 76 -6.50 -7.11 3.90
CA LEU A 76 -7.85 -6.73 4.31
C LEU A 76 -8.64 -8.02 4.47
N ASP A 77 -9.21 -8.25 5.66
CA ASP A 77 -9.98 -9.46 5.96
C ASP A 77 -11.17 -9.68 4.99
N THR A 78 -11.62 -8.62 4.33
CA THR A 78 -12.70 -8.66 3.34
C THR A 78 -12.26 -9.09 1.94
N ILE A 79 -10.96 -9.20 1.68
CA ILE A 79 -10.39 -9.55 0.38
C ILE A 79 -9.69 -10.91 0.52
N PRO A 80 -10.09 -11.93 -0.25
CA PRO A 80 -9.37 -13.19 -0.24
C PRO A 80 -7.93 -12.99 -0.73
N LEU A 81 -6.97 -13.74 -0.15
CA LEU A 81 -5.56 -13.67 -0.55
C LEU A 81 -5.37 -13.91 -2.06
N LEU A 82 -6.14 -14.85 -2.61
CA LEU A 82 -6.15 -15.22 -4.02
C LEU A 82 -7.58 -15.09 -4.56
N PRO A 83 -8.02 -13.90 -5.01
CA PRO A 83 -9.32 -13.76 -5.63
C PRO A 83 -9.41 -14.59 -6.91
N ILE A 84 -10.59 -15.16 -7.12
CA ILE A 84 -10.87 -16.05 -8.25
C ILE A 84 -11.41 -15.20 -9.40
N GLY A 85 -10.68 -15.20 -10.51
CA GLY A 85 -11.06 -14.49 -11.73
C GLY A 85 -10.77 -12.98 -11.71
N ASN A 86 -10.81 -12.40 -12.90
CA ASN A 86 -10.37 -11.03 -13.16
C ASN A 86 -11.20 -9.96 -12.44
N SER A 87 -12.52 -10.14 -12.33
CA SER A 87 -13.41 -9.19 -11.67
C SER A 87 -13.11 -9.06 -10.18
N ALA A 88 -12.95 -10.19 -9.49
CA ALA A 88 -12.57 -10.22 -8.08
C ALA A 88 -11.16 -9.65 -7.86
N GLY A 89 -10.23 -9.93 -8.78
CA GLY A 89 -8.89 -9.34 -8.80
C GLY A 89 -8.90 -7.81 -8.91
N LEU A 90 -9.71 -7.28 -9.82
CA LEU A 90 -9.88 -5.84 -10.02
C LEU A 90 -10.48 -5.19 -8.77
N GLN A 91 -11.57 -5.76 -8.26
CA GLN A 91 -12.22 -5.27 -7.04
C GLN A 91 -11.26 -5.28 -5.84
N ALA A 92 -10.43 -6.32 -5.72
CA ALA A 92 -9.41 -6.40 -4.69
C ALA A 92 -8.37 -5.27 -4.82
N ALA A 93 -7.86 -5.02 -6.03
CA ALA A 93 -6.90 -3.96 -6.29
C ALA A 93 -7.49 -2.57 -5.98
N GLU A 94 -8.71 -2.30 -6.43
CA GLU A 94 -9.42 -1.05 -6.17
C GLU A 94 -9.69 -0.83 -4.67
N SER A 95 -10.08 -1.88 -3.96
CA SER A 95 -10.33 -1.83 -2.51
C SER A 95 -9.05 -1.51 -1.74
N LYS A 96 -7.92 -2.10 -2.12
CA LYS A 96 -6.61 -1.81 -1.52
C LYS A 96 -6.18 -0.36 -1.77
N ILE A 97 -6.34 0.16 -2.99
CA ILE A 97 -6.05 1.57 -3.31
C ILE A 97 -6.94 2.51 -2.51
N SER A 98 -8.25 2.22 -2.46
CA SER A 98 -9.24 3.03 -1.74
C SER A 98 -8.94 3.07 -0.25
N TYR A 99 -8.56 1.93 0.34
CA TYR A 99 -8.10 1.84 1.72
C TYR A 99 -6.84 2.69 1.94
N ALA A 100 -5.81 2.52 1.09
CA ALA A 100 -4.55 3.24 1.20
C ALA A 100 -4.75 4.77 1.21
N ARG A 101 -5.63 5.27 0.34
CA ARG A 101 -5.99 6.70 0.27
C ARG A 101 -6.79 7.15 1.49
N ARG A 102 -7.84 6.40 1.87
CA ARG A 102 -8.73 6.75 2.99
C ARG A 102 -7.96 6.91 4.31
N TYR A 103 -6.96 6.07 4.52
CA TYR A 103 -6.15 6.06 5.75
C TYR A 103 -4.82 6.82 5.61
N LYS A 104 -4.61 7.54 4.49
CA LYS A 104 -3.39 8.33 4.23
C LYS A 104 -2.08 7.55 4.42
N ILE A 105 -2.09 6.27 4.03
CA ILE A 105 -0.90 5.40 4.04
C ILE A 105 0.07 5.83 2.94
N THR A 106 -0.45 6.41 1.86
CA THR A 106 0.30 6.91 0.72
C THR A 106 0.28 8.43 0.68
N SER A 107 1.34 9.02 0.10
CA SER A 107 1.36 10.46 -0.16
C SER A 107 0.29 10.86 -1.17
N GLU A 108 -0.27 12.06 -1.03
CA GLU A 108 -1.34 12.57 -1.92
C GLU A 108 -0.85 12.81 -3.35
N ASP A 109 0.45 13.04 -3.53
CA ASP A 109 1.13 13.26 -4.82
C ASP A 109 1.71 11.96 -5.44
N ALA A 110 1.57 10.81 -4.77
CA ALA A 110 2.11 9.55 -5.26
C ALA A 110 1.16 8.86 -6.26
N VAL A 111 1.72 8.33 -7.33
CA VAL A 111 1.03 7.37 -8.20
C VAL A 111 0.93 6.04 -7.45
N ILE A 112 -0.28 5.49 -7.31
CA ILE A 112 -0.52 4.25 -6.59
C ILE A 112 -0.83 3.14 -7.59
N VAL A 113 -0.08 2.05 -7.50
CA VAL A 113 -0.31 0.82 -8.28
C VAL A 113 -0.64 -0.30 -7.31
N SER A 114 -1.68 -1.09 -7.60
CA SER A 114 -1.98 -2.30 -6.83
C SER A 114 -1.93 -3.52 -7.74
N ALA A 115 -1.20 -4.55 -7.31
CA ALA A 115 -1.05 -5.79 -8.04
C ALA A 115 -1.52 -6.98 -7.20
N VAL A 116 -2.54 -7.69 -7.69
CA VAL A 116 -3.20 -8.80 -6.99
C VAL A 116 -2.86 -10.12 -7.68
N THR A 117 -2.63 -11.18 -6.92
CA THR A 117 -2.37 -12.52 -7.48
C THR A 117 -3.71 -13.20 -7.65
N LEU A 118 -4.01 -13.67 -8.86
CA LEU A 118 -5.27 -14.34 -9.13
C LEU A 118 -5.12 -15.85 -8.92
N LEU A 119 -6.21 -16.48 -8.48
CA LEU A 119 -6.38 -17.92 -8.67
C LEU A 119 -7.04 -18.13 -10.03
N ASP A 120 -6.34 -18.84 -10.92
CA ASP A 120 -6.68 -18.91 -12.35
C ASP A 120 -8.06 -19.54 -12.60
N GLN A 121 -8.48 -20.49 -11.75
CA GLN A 121 -9.87 -20.96 -11.60
C GLN A 121 -10.06 -21.47 -10.17
N ALA A 122 -11.30 -21.49 -9.66
CA ALA A 122 -11.62 -22.27 -8.47
C ALA A 122 -11.09 -23.67 -8.70
N VAL A 123 -10.07 -24.09 -7.94
CA VAL A 123 -9.54 -25.45 -8.01
C VAL A 123 -10.76 -26.37 -7.90
N LEU A 124 -11.12 -27.03 -9.01
CA LEU A 124 -12.20 -28.00 -9.05
C LEU A 124 -11.89 -29.00 -7.94
N GLN A 125 -12.59 -28.86 -6.81
CA GLN A 125 -12.49 -29.79 -5.70
C GLN A 125 -12.82 -31.17 -6.27
N ARG A 126 -11.80 -32.03 -6.37
CA ARG A 126 -11.94 -33.46 -6.56
C ARG A 126 -11.96 -34.13 -5.21
#